data_AF-A0A2H1GQB7-F1
#
_entry.id   AF-A0A2H1GQB7-F1
#
_cell.length_a   1.000
_cell.length_b   1.000
_cell.length_c   1.000
_cell.angle_alpha   90.00
_cell.angle_beta   90.00
_cell.angle_gamma   90.00
#
_symmetry.space_group_name_H-M   'P 1'
#
loop_
_entity.id
_entity.type
_entity.pdbx_description
1 polymer ?
#
loop_
_entity_poly.entity_id
_entity_poly.type
_entity_poly.pdbx_seq_one_letter_code
_entity_poly.pdbx_strand_id
1 'polypeptide(L)'
;MSANDATLSNAVAAAHPPPQIPMSAMELCTYFPLQLRYPELKFRLIRNGWNNGQIAKAQLIARGAYNQPTFTRRANALRQAVGTAGQEKFNDPLFSVHTYRNDPALQPFADQGSPAANRALYDISRANPPVLPPASIHAPLPASTLEQVAYGVLVHPTGEDAGIFTKAMLWALYYGVAGQYTTDDIMHIVNNVNNFEVPRPGDPAGLPRRRMNVLPGEAGTHRWDQGGRDRVQAIERPW
;
A
#
# COMPACT_ATOMS: atom_id res chain seq x y z
N MET A 1 -22.21 -2.12 -1.64
CA MET A 1 -21.03 -1.99 -2.52
C MET A 1 -21.44 -1.15 -3.72
N SER A 2 -20.85 0.03 -3.94
CA SER A 2 -21.18 0.85 -5.12
C SER A 2 -20.58 0.21 -6.37
N ALA A 3 -21.27 0.28 -7.50
CA ALA A 3 -20.95 -0.41 -8.76
C ALA A 3 -19.61 -0.03 -9.46
N ASN A 4 -18.70 0.68 -8.77
CA ASN A 4 -17.44 1.18 -9.33
C ASN A 4 -16.18 0.36 -8.95
N ASP A 5 -16.32 -0.74 -8.19
CA ASP A 5 -15.20 -1.62 -7.76
C ASP A 5 -14.86 -2.75 -8.76
N ALA A 6 -15.63 -2.91 -9.84
CA ALA A 6 -15.75 -4.14 -10.64
C ALA A 6 -14.53 -4.56 -11.51
N THR A 7 -13.33 -4.02 -11.31
CA THR A 7 -12.13 -4.40 -12.09
C THR A 7 -10.91 -4.79 -11.26
N LEU A 8 -10.94 -4.58 -9.96
CA LEU A 8 -9.91 -5.12 -9.08
C LEU A 8 -10.48 -6.37 -8.41
N SER A 9 -9.99 -7.53 -8.82
CA SER A 9 -10.21 -8.78 -8.08
C SER A 9 -9.57 -8.62 -6.70
N ASN A 10 -10.34 -8.18 -5.72
CA ASN A 10 -9.89 -7.90 -4.36
C ASN A 10 -11.00 -8.32 -3.38
N ALA A 11 -10.67 -9.19 -2.43
CA ALA A 11 -11.62 -9.63 -1.42
C ALA A 11 -11.70 -8.69 -0.21
N VAL A 12 -10.74 -7.77 -0.07
CA VAL A 12 -10.64 -6.85 1.08
C VAL A 12 -11.48 -5.60 0.82
N ALA A 13 -12.69 -5.54 1.38
CA ALA A 13 -13.51 -4.33 1.38
C ALA A 13 -12.79 -3.16 2.10
N ALA A 14 -13.10 -1.91 1.72
CA ALA A 14 -12.52 -0.73 2.34
C ALA A 14 -12.81 -0.62 3.87
N ALA A 15 -13.84 -1.29 4.37
CA ALA A 15 -14.19 -1.30 5.79
C ALA A 15 -13.23 -2.15 6.64
N HIS A 16 -12.43 -3.04 6.05
CA HIS A 16 -11.34 -3.70 6.77
C HIS A 16 -10.21 -2.69 7.02
N PRO A 17 -9.67 -2.61 8.25
CA PRO A 17 -8.56 -1.74 8.57
C PRO A 17 -7.28 -2.21 7.87
N PRO A 18 -6.39 -1.29 7.47
CA PRO A 18 -5.03 -1.65 7.08
C PRO A 18 -4.23 -2.13 8.31
N PRO A 19 -3.21 -2.99 8.12
CA PRO A 19 -2.32 -3.42 9.20
C PRO A 19 -1.57 -2.21 9.79
N GLN A 20 -1.43 -2.19 11.11
CA GLN A 20 -0.82 -1.09 11.86
C GLN A 20 0.70 -1.23 11.91
N ILE A 21 1.35 -1.23 10.74
CA ILE A 21 2.79 -1.48 10.59
C ILE A 21 3.41 -0.57 9.51
N PRO A 22 4.76 -0.46 9.45
CA PRO A 22 5.46 0.12 8.31
C PRO A 22 5.13 -0.59 7.00
N MET A 23 4.65 0.16 6.02
CA MET A 23 4.33 -0.35 4.68
C MET A 23 4.85 0.58 3.60
N SER A 24 5.29 0.06 2.46
CA SER A 24 5.59 0.87 1.27
C SER A 24 4.32 1.32 0.54
N ALA A 25 4.41 2.37 -0.28
CA ALA A 25 3.32 2.73 -1.20
C ALA A 25 2.95 1.59 -2.16
N MET A 26 3.93 0.78 -2.57
CA MET A 26 3.69 -0.40 -3.41
C MET A 26 2.90 -1.48 -2.68
N GLU A 27 3.19 -1.73 -1.40
CA GLU A 27 2.41 -2.68 -0.59
C GLU A 27 0.97 -2.19 -0.40
N LEU A 28 0.78 -0.90 -0.15
CA LEU A 28 -0.56 -0.29 -0.06
C LEU A 28 -1.32 -0.43 -1.39
N CYS A 29 -0.67 -0.17 -2.53
CA CYS A 29 -1.30 -0.31 -3.83
C CYS A 29 -1.63 -1.78 -4.15
N THR A 30 -0.75 -2.72 -3.82
CA THR A 30 -0.93 -4.14 -4.17
C THR A 30 -1.96 -4.83 -3.27
N TYR A 31 -1.89 -4.62 -1.96
CA TYR A 31 -2.67 -5.39 -0.99
C TYR A 31 -3.91 -4.68 -0.47
N PHE A 32 -3.88 -3.34 -0.42
CA PHE A 32 -4.96 -2.53 0.16
C PHE A 32 -5.48 -1.44 -0.80
N PRO A 33 -5.83 -1.78 -2.06
CA PRO A 33 -6.16 -0.78 -3.07
C PRO A 33 -7.46 0.00 -2.78
N LEU A 34 -8.35 -0.54 -1.94
CA LEU A 34 -9.61 0.12 -1.55
C LEU A 34 -9.46 0.98 -0.29
N GLN A 35 -8.49 0.68 0.57
CA GLN A 35 -8.10 1.50 1.72
C GLN A 35 -7.46 2.82 1.29
N LEU A 36 -7.08 2.98 0.02
CA LEU A 36 -6.75 4.30 -0.54
C LEU A 36 -7.95 5.26 -0.63
N ARG A 37 -9.13 4.89 -0.11
CA ARG A 37 -10.21 5.82 0.22
C ARG A 37 -9.98 6.56 1.54
N TYR A 38 -9.06 6.09 2.38
CA TYR A 38 -8.72 6.71 3.65
C TYR A 38 -7.85 7.94 3.36
N PRO A 39 -8.26 9.15 3.78
CA PRO A 39 -7.56 10.38 3.42
C PRO A 39 -6.06 10.34 3.73
N GLU A 40 -5.68 9.88 4.92
CA GLU A 40 -4.28 9.79 5.37
C GLU A 40 -3.43 8.90 4.44
N LEU A 41 -3.93 7.73 4.05
CA LEU A 41 -3.21 6.83 3.15
C LEU A 41 -3.15 7.40 1.73
N LYS A 42 -4.25 7.97 1.24
CA LYS A 42 -4.28 8.56 -0.10
C LYS A 42 -3.34 9.76 -0.21
N PHE A 43 -3.38 10.67 0.77
CA PHE A 43 -2.54 11.85 0.77
C PHE A 43 -1.08 11.54 1.03
N ARG A 44 -0.76 10.47 1.76
CA ARG A 44 0.60 9.95 1.82
C ARG A 44 1.17 9.65 0.44
N LEU A 45 0.41 9.00 -0.43
CA LEU A 45 0.86 8.70 -1.79
C LEU A 45 1.03 9.99 -2.61
N ILE A 46 0.04 10.89 -2.57
CA ILE A 46 0.07 12.16 -3.30
C ILE A 46 1.24 13.04 -2.88
N ARG A 47 1.47 13.21 -1.57
CA ARG A 47 2.57 14.05 -1.06
C ARG A 47 3.94 13.50 -1.44
N ASN A 48 4.06 12.17 -1.55
CA ASN A 48 5.28 11.52 -2.04
C ASN A 48 5.32 11.43 -3.57
N GLY A 49 4.52 12.25 -4.27
CA GLY A 49 4.59 12.49 -5.69
C GLY A 49 3.88 11.46 -6.57
N TRP A 50 3.10 10.54 -5.99
CA TRP A 50 2.32 9.57 -6.77
C TRP A 50 1.10 10.25 -7.40
N ASN A 51 0.95 10.09 -8.71
CA ASN A 51 -0.27 10.49 -9.41
C ASN A 51 -1.26 9.31 -9.55
N ASN A 52 -2.52 9.62 -9.88
CA ASN A 52 -3.57 8.61 -10.03
C ASN A 52 -3.26 7.55 -11.10
N GLY A 53 -2.50 7.91 -12.14
CA GLY A 53 -2.06 6.97 -13.17
C GLY A 53 -1.03 5.96 -12.62
N GLN A 54 -0.05 6.41 -11.85
CA GLN A 54 0.94 5.53 -11.20
C GLN A 54 0.27 4.59 -10.20
N ILE A 55 -0.68 5.09 -9.40
CA ILE A 55 -1.45 4.27 -8.46
C ILE A 55 -2.30 3.22 -9.21
N ALA A 56 -3.04 3.64 -10.24
CA ALA A 56 -3.84 2.72 -11.07
C ALA A 56 -2.96 1.63 -11.69
N LYS A 57 -1.80 2.03 -12.21
CA LYS A 57 -0.85 1.13 -12.84
C LYS A 57 -0.30 0.09 -11.85
N ALA A 58 0.17 0.51 -10.68
CA ALA A 58 0.65 -0.40 -9.65
C ALA A 58 -0.43 -1.43 -9.25
N GLN A 59 -1.67 -0.96 -9.02
CA GLN A 59 -2.80 -1.80 -8.67
C GLN A 59 -3.16 -2.82 -9.76
N LEU A 60 -3.18 -2.39 -11.02
CA LEU A 60 -3.57 -3.25 -12.14
C LEU A 60 -2.49 -4.25 -12.52
N ILE A 61 -1.20 -3.86 -12.47
CA ILE A 61 -0.08 -4.78 -12.71
C ILE A 61 -0.08 -5.88 -11.66
N ALA A 62 -0.26 -5.53 -10.38
CA ALA A 62 -0.35 -6.50 -9.30
C ALA A 62 -1.46 -7.55 -9.50
N ARG A 63 -2.48 -7.23 -10.30
CA ARG A 63 -3.63 -8.09 -10.61
C ARG A 63 -3.62 -8.67 -12.04
N GLY A 64 -2.57 -8.45 -12.82
CA GLY A 64 -2.50 -8.88 -14.23
C GLY A 64 -3.57 -8.26 -15.13
N ALA A 65 -4.12 -7.10 -14.74
CA ALA A 65 -5.24 -6.44 -15.40
C ALA A 65 -4.82 -5.12 -16.07
N TYR A 66 -3.52 -4.92 -16.34
CA TYR A 66 -2.98 -3.66 -16.87
C TYR A 66 -3.18 -3.56 -18.39
N ASN A 67 -4.30 -2.97 -18.81
CA ASN A 67 -4.62 -2.64 -20.20
C ASN A 67 -5.30 -1.25 -20.30
N GLN A 68 -5.47 -0.72 -21.51
CA GLN A 68 -5.96 0.65 -21.71
C GLN A 68 -7.36 0.91 -21.13
N PRO A 69 -8.38 0.05 -21.35
CA PRO A 69 -9.71 0.24 -20.74
C PRO A 69 -9.69 0.21 -19.21
N THR A 70 -9.04 -0.77 -18.60
CA THR A 70 -9.00 -0.91 -17.13
C THR A 70 -8.21 0.22 -16.50
N PHE A 71 -7.10 0.63 -17.13
CA PHE A 71 -6.31 1.77 -16.69
C PHE A 71 -7.13 3.06 -16.65
N THR A 72 -7.80 3.39 -17.75
CA THR A 72 -8.62 4.62 -17.83
C THR A 72 -9.72 4.61 -16.78
N ARG A 73 -10.44 3.49 -16.64
CA ARG A 73 -11.49 3.34 -15.63
C ARG A 73 -10.95 3.52 -14.22
N ARG A 74 -9.83 2.86 -13.89
CA ARG A 74 -9.25 2.92 -12.54
C ARG A 74 -8.67 4.29 -12.22
N ALA A 75 -7.98 4.94 -13.17
CA ALA A 75 -7.46 6.29 -12.98
C ALA A 75 -8.58 7.31 -12.71
N ASN A 76 -9.73 7.18 -13.40
CA ASN A 76 -10.91 8.01 -13.15
C ASN A 76 -11.53 7.77 -11.77
N ALA A 77 -11.67 6.50 -11.36
CA ALA A 77 -12.15 6.15 -10.03
C ALA A 77 -11.23 6.71 -8.92
N LEU A 78 -9.91 6.63 -9.12
CA LEU A 78 -8.94 7.20 -8.18
C LEU A 78 -9.02 8.73 -8.14
N ARG A 79 -9.25 9.39 -9.27
CA ARG A 79 -9.46 10.85 -9.32
C ARG A 79 -10.67 11.27 -8.50
N GLN A 80 -11.79 10.56 -8.64
CA GLN A 80 -12.99 10.80 -7.82
C GLN A 80 -12.68 10.58 -6.33
N ALA A 81 -12.02 9.47 -5.98
CA ALA A 81 -11.66 9.17 -4.60
C ALA A 81 -10.75 10.24 -3.96
N VAL A 82 -9.83 10.84 -4.72
CA VAL A 82 -9.00 11.97 -4.23
C VAL A 82 -9.85 13.19 -3.91
N GLY A 83 -10.81 13.53 -4.78
CA GLY A 83 -11.73 14.65 -4.54
C GLY A 83 -12.53 14.44 -3.25
N THR A 84 -13.18 13.27 -3.12
CA THR A 84 -13.97 12.92 -1.93
C THR A 84 -13.12 12.93 -0.65
N ALA A 85 -11.94 12.33 -0.67
CA ALA A 85 -11.06 12.29 0.50
C ALA A 85 -10.60 13.69 0.95
N GLY A 86 -10.40 14.63 0.01
CA GLY A 86 -9.99 15.99 0.34
C GLY A 86 -11.14 16.86 0.82
N GLN A 87 -12.32 16.71 0.23
CA GLN A 87 -13.54 17.34 0.75
C GLN A 87 -13.77 16.96 2.22
N GLU A 88 -13.59 15.68 2.54
CA GLU A 88 -13.71 15.18 3.90
C GLU A 88 -12.61 15.71 4.84
N LYS A 89 -11.34 15.58 4.44
CA LYS A 89 -10.21 15.96 5.29
C LYS A 89 -10.13 17.45 5.58
N PHE A 90 -10.36 18.27 4.56
CA PHE A 90 -10.22 19.73 4.66
C PHE A 90 -11.56 20.44 4.90
N ASN A 91 -12.66 19.68 4.96
CA ASN A 91 -14.03 20.22 5.05
C ASN A 91 -14.30 21.29 3.99
N ASP A 92 -13.79 21.08 2.77
CA ASP A 92 -13.92 22.00 1.63
C ASP A 92 -14.58 21.31 0.42
N PRO A 93 -15.85 21.63 0.10
CA PRO A 93 -16.55 21.07 -1.06
C PRO A 93 -15.86 21.33 -2.41
N LEU A 94 -15.05 22.40 -2.51
CA LEU A 94 -14.32 22.79 -3.72
C LEU A 94 -12.86 22.32 -3.70
N PHE A 95 -12.53 21.36 -2.82
CA PHE A 95 -11.18 20.84 -2.67
C PHE A 95 -10.53 20.50 -4.01
N SER A 96 -9.30 20.97 -4.18
CA SER A 96 -8.40 20.51 -5.22
C SER A 96 -6.98 20.36 -4.68
N VAL A 97 -6.24 19.36 -5.16
CA VAL A 97 -4.84 19.19 -4.77
C VAL A 97 -4.00 20.42 -5.13
N HIS A 98 -4.36 21.14 -6.20
CA HIS A 98 -3.64 22.34 -6.62
C HIS A 98 -3.84 23.53 -5.68
N THR A 99 -5.06 23.73 -5.17
CA THR A 99 -5.35 24.83 -4.23
C THR A 99 -4.70 24.57 -2.87
N TYR A 100 -4.61 23.31 -2.45
CA TYR A 100 -3.99 22.90 -1.18
C TYR A 100 -2.50 22.53 -1.31
N ARG A 101 -1.84 22.82 -2.43
CA ARG A 101 -0.47 22.37 -2.70
C ARG A 101 0.59 22.81 -1.68
N ASN A 102 0.30 23.83 -0.88
CA ASN A 102 1.17 24.37 0.17
C ASN A 102 0.78 23.89 1.58
N ASP A 103 -0.31 23.13 1.70
CA ASP A 103 -0.74 22.58 2.97
C ASP A 103 0.28 21.55 3.49
N PRO A 104 0.67 21.59 4.78
CA PRO A 104 1.60 20.63 5.37
C PRO A 104 1.19 19.16 5.17
N ALA A 105 -0.11 18.86 5.13
CA ALA A 105 -0.61 17.51 4.93
C ALA A 105 -0.35 16.98 3.51
N LEU A 106 -0.06 17.86 2.54
CA LEU A 106 0.26 17.53 1.16
C LEU A 106 1.75 17.74 0.81
N GLN A 107 2.58 18.18 1.76
CA GLN A 107 4.02 18.30 1.54
C GLN A 107 4.72 16.94 1.58
N PRO A 108 5.70 16.68 0.69
CA PRO A 108 6.48 15.46 0.72
C PRO A 108 7.17 15.25 2.06
N PHE A 109 7.46 13.98 2.38
CA PHE A 109 8.32 13.69 3.51
C PHE A 109 9.71 14.29 3.35
N ALA A 110 10.16 14.98 4.40
CA ALA A 110 11.54 15.39 4.56
C ALA A 110 12.34 14.27 5.26
N ASP A 111 13.65 14.25 5.04
CA ASP A 111 14.56 13.41 5.82
C ASP A 111 14.48 13.75 7.31
N GLN A 112 14.33 12.73 8.15
CA GLN A 112 14.25 12.85 9.60
C GLN A 112 15.62 12.68 10.29
N GLY A 113 16.71 12.59 9.53
CA GLY A 113 18.08 12.57 10.04
C GLY A 113 18.52 11.24 10.65
N SER A 114 17.66 10.21 10.66
CA SER A 114 18.06 8.84 11.02
C SER A 114 17.18 7.78 10.37
N PRO A 115 17.71 6.56 10.14
CA PRO A 115 16.90 5.45 9.63
C PRO A 115 15.69 5.10 10.48
N ALA A 116 15.80 5.16 11.81
CA ALA A 116 14.69 4.86 12.71
C ALA A 116 13.56 5.89 12.59
N ALA A 117 13.91 7.18 12.52
CA ALA A 117 12.92 8.24 12.37
C ALA A 117 12.27 8.24 10.97
N ASN A 118 13.05 7.95 9.91
CA ASN A 118 12.50 7.80 8.56
C ASN A 118 11.54 6.62 8.44
N ARG A 119 11.83 5.48 9.07
CA ARG A 119 10.90 4.33 9.11
C ARG A 119 9.55 4.69 9.73
N ALA A 120 9.54 5.57 10.73
CA ALA A 120 8.31 6.00 11.40
C ALA A 120 7.37 6.82 10.48
N LEU A 121 7.90 7.44 9.41
CA LEU A 121 7.09 8.13 8.41
C LEU A 121 6.11 7.17 7.69
N TYR A 122 6.50 5.92 7.56
CA TYR A 122 5.79 4.91 6.79
C TYR A 122 4.96 3.96 7.65
N ASP A 123 5.08 4.10 8.97
CA ASP A 123 4.34 3.32 9.97
C ASP A 123 2.92 3.85 10.10
N ILE A 124 1.96 3.03 9.64
CA ILE A 124 0.52 3.37 9.67
C ILE A 124 0.05 3.61 11.11
N SER A 125 0.62 2.89 12.08
CA SER A 125 0.26 3.02 13.50
C SER A 125 0.68 4.35 14.12
N ARG A 126 1.65 5.03 13.50
CA ARG A 126 2.24 6.29 13.97
C ARG A 126 1.79 7.49 13.14
N ALA A 127 0.83 7.32 12.25
CA ALA A 127 0.28 8.42 11.49
C ALA A 127 -0.28 9.49 12.45
N ASN A 128 0.07 10.75 12.18
CA ASN A 128 -0.53 11.90 12.86
C ASN A 128 -1.15 12.82 11.80
N PRO A 129 -2.48 12.99 11.77
CA PRO A 129 -3.47 12.31 12.63
C PRO A 129 -3.53 10.78 12.37
N PRO A 130 -4.07 9.98 13.32
CA PRO A 130 -4.23 8.54 13.13
C PRO A 130 -4.96 8.20 11.83
N VAL A 131 -4.65 7.04 11.24
CA VAL A 131 -5.35 6.58 10.03
C VAL A 131 -6.78 6.18 10.39
N LEU A 132 -7.73 7.05 10.08
CA LEU A 132 -9.15 6.82 10.32
C LEU A 132 -9.88 6.41 9.03
N PRO A 133 -10.91 5.54 9.14
CA PRO A 133 -11.76 5.25 8.00
C PRO A 133 -12.53 6.52 7.58
N PRO A 134 -12.83 6.68 6.28
CA PRO A 134 -13.68 7.76 5.80
C PRO A 134 -15.07 7.68 6.44
N ALA A 135 -15.72 8.82 6.63
CA ALA A 135 -17.02 8.96 7.31
C ALA A 135 -18.14 8.06 6.74
N SER A 136 -18.02 7.67 5.47
CA SER A 136 -18.91 6.70 4.81
C SER A 136 -18.84 5.27 5.37
N ILE A 137 -17.83 4.95 6.20
CA ILE A 137 -17.64 3.65 6.85
C ILE A 137 -18.00 3.81 8.33
N HIS A 138 -19.23 3.44 8.69
CA HIS A 138 -19.75 3.60 10.05
C HIS A 138 -19.37 2.47 11.00
N ALA A 139 -18.99 1.30 10.48
CA ALA A 139 -18.60 0.13 11.26
C ALA A 139 -17.41 -0.56 10.58
N PRO A 140 -16.18 -0.41 11.11
CA PRO A 140 -15.03 -1.16 10.64
C PRO A 140 -15.26 -2.66 10.77
N LEU A 141 -14.82 -3.42 9.77
CA LEU A 141 -14.80 -4.88 9.82
C LEU A 141 -13.57 -5.35 10.62
N PRO A 142 -13.56 -6.59 11.14
CA PRO A 142 -12.35 -7.16 11.74
C PRO A 142 -11.19 -7.23 10.72
N ALA A 143 -9.96 -7.42 11.20
CA ALA A 143 -8.80 -7.66 10.35
C ALA A 143 -9.07 -8.75 9.29
N SER A 144 -8.67 -8.51 8.04
CA SER A 144 -8.82 -9.51 6.97
C SER A 144 -7.81 -10.65 7.16
N THR A 145 -8.17 -11.86 6.71
CA THR A 145 -7.20 -12.95 6.63
C THR A 145 -6.14 -12.64 5.57
N LEU A 146 -4.93 -13.21 5.71
CA LEU A 146 -3.90 -13.03 4.69
C LEU A 146 -4.31 -13.65 3.35
N GLU A 147 -5.10 -14.73 3.39
CA GLU A 147 -5.71 -15.32 2.20
C GLU A 147 -6.66 -14.35 1.47
N GLN A 148 -7.52 -13.64 2.20
CA GLN A 148 -8.39 -12.61 1.60
C GLN A 148 -7.58 -11.48 0.97
N VAL A 149 -6.50 -11.05 1.62
CA VAL A 149 -5.62 -10.00 1.10
C VAL A 149 -4.86 -10.45 -0.15
N ALA A 150 -4.43 -11.72 -0.19
CA ALA A 150 -3.75 -12.31 -1.33
C ALA A 150 -4.67 -12.56 -2.53
N TYR A 151 -5.99 -12.60 -2.32
CA TYR A 151 -6.95 -12.92 -3.37
C TYR A 151 -6.79 -12.01 -4.60
N GLY A 152 -6.53 -12.65 -5.75
CA GLY A 152 -6.32 -11.99 -7.04
C GLY A 152 -4.95 -11.36 -7.23
N VAL A 153 -4.07 -11.30 -6.22
CA VAL A 153 -2.69 -10.81 -6.36
C VAL A 153 -1.89 -11.83 -7.20
N LEU A 154 -1.37 -11.38 -8.35
CA LEU A 154 -0.52 -12.18 -9.23
C LEU A 154 0.96 -11.75 -9.17
N VAL A 155 1.20 -10.47 -8.91
CA VAL A 155 2.55 -9.90 -8.80
C VAL A 155 2.70 -9.22 -7.45
N HIS A 156 3.54 -9.81 -6.60
CA HIS A 156 3.87 -9.27 -5.29
C HIS A 156 5.00 -8.23 -5.39
N PRO A 157 5.08 -7.23 -4.49
CA PRO A 157 6.23 -6.33 -4.42
C PRO A 157 7.55 -7.10 -4.22
N THR A 158 8.64 -6.57 -4.75
CA THR A 158 9.98 -7.18 -4.66
C THR A 158 11.04 -6.12 -4.33
N GLY A 159 12.27 -6.55 -4.01
CA GLY A 159 13.39 -5.63 -3.79
C GLY A 159 13.09 -4.58 -2.71
N GLU A 160 13.32 -3.31 -3.04
CA GLU A 160 13.04 -2.17 -2.16
C GLU A 160 11.54 -1.92 -1.93
N ASP A 161 10.65 -2.44 -2.78
CA ASP A 161 9.20 -2.29 -2.62
C ASP A 161 8.60 -3.29 -1.61
N ALA A 162 9.33 -4.37 -1.29
CA ALA A 162 8.89 -5.44 -0.39
C ALA A 162 9.24 -5.13 1.07
N GLY A 163 8.27 -4.56 1.78
CA GLY A 163 8.33 -4.39 3.23
C GLY A 163 8.01 -5.66 4.01
N ILE A 164 7.80 -5.48 5.32
CA ILE A 164 7.49 -6.56 6.26
C ILE A 164 6.18 -7.27 5.92
N PHE A 165 5.18 -6.56 5.39
CA PHE A 165 3.89 -7.14 5.03
C PHE A 165 4.05 -8.14 3.90
N THR A 166 4.76 -7.76 2.83
CA THR A 166 5.05 -8.64 1.69
C THR A 166 5.79 -9.89 2.14
N LYS A 167 6.78 -9.74 3.02
CA LYS A 167 7.57 -10.87 3.53
C LYS A 167 6.70 -11.87 4.30
N ALA A 168 5.88 -11.36 5.22
CA ALA A 168 4.94 -12.19 5.98
C ALA A 168 3.89 -12.85 5.09
N MET A 169 3.36 -12.11 4.10
CA MET A 169 2.39 -12.61 3.12
C MET A 169 2.97 -13.77 2.30
N LEU A 170 4.15 -13.57 1.71
CA LEU A 170 4.82 -14.60 0.91
C LEU A 170 5.17 -15.83 1.76
N TRP A 171 5.62 -15.62 3.00
CA TRP A 171 5.82 -16.72 3.96
C TRP A 171 4.53 -17.50 4.19
N ALA A 172 3.42 -16.81 4.49
CA ALA A 172 2.15 -17.46 4.81
C ALA A 172 1.58 -18.22 3.61
N LEU A 173 1.73 -17.69 2.39
CA LEU A 173 1.36 -18.36 1.15
C LEU A 173 2.23 -19.58 0.88
N TYR A 174 3.56 -19.45 1.04
CA TYR A 174 4.51 -20.54 0.80
C TYR A 174 4.25 -21.75 1.72
N TYR A 175 3.93 -21.50 2.99
CA TYR A 175 3.63 -22.55 3.96
C TYR A 175 2.15 -22.97 4.00
N GLY A 176 1.28 -22.40 3.16
CA GLY A 176 -0.14 -22.77 3.10
C GLY A 176 -0.94 -22.40 4.34
N VAL A 177 -0.52 -21.37 5.08
CA VAL A 177 -1.14 -20.95 6.36
C VAL A 177 -1.83 -19.58 6.27
N ALA A 178 -1.95 -18.99 5.08
CA ALA A 178 -2.52 -17.66 4.88
C ALA A 178 -3.97 -17.50 5.42
N GLY A 179 -4.77 -18.57 5.43
CA GLY A 179 -6.12 -18.56 6.01
C GLY A 179 -6.15 -18.60 7.55
N GLN A 180 -5.03 -18.91 8.20
CA GLN A 180 -4.92 -19.04 9.67
C GLN A 180 -4.48 -17.74 10.35
N TYR A 181 -3.99 -16.78 9.57
CA TYR A 181 -3.47 -15.50 10.06
C TYR A 181 -4.26 -14.34 9.46
N THR A 182 -4.32 -13.26 10.23
CA THR A 182 -4.94 -12.00 9.83
C THR A 182 -3.89 -10.90 9.66
N THR A 183 -4.32 -9.73 9.18
CA THR A 183 -3.47 -8.54 9.12
C THR A 183 -2.95 -8.07 10.48
N ASP A 184 -3.58 -8.47 11.59
CA ASP A 184 -3.10 -8.15 12.94
C ASP A 184 -1.93 -9.05 13.37
N ASP A 185 -1.83 -10.25 12.80
CA ASP A 185 -0.80 -11.24 13.15
C ASP A 185 0.54 -11.01 12.46
N ILE A 186 0.67 -9.98 11.60
CA ILE A 186 1.87 -9.75 10.80
C ILE A 186 3.11 -9.62 11.70
N MET A 187 3.03 -8.84 12.79
CA MET A 187 4.17 -8.70 13.69
C MET A 187 4.46 -9.96 14.49
N HIS A 188 3.46 -10.80 14.77
CA HIS A 188 3.67 -12.12 15.37
C HIS A 188 4.47 -13.03 14.42
N ILE A 189 4.09 -13.07 13.14
CA ILE A 189 4.80 -13.84 12.10
C ILE A 189 6.25 -13.34 11.95
N VAL A 190 6.42 -12.01 11.85
CA VAL A 190 7.70 -11.35 11.53
C VAL A 190 8.71 -11.41 12.67
N ASN A 191 8.24 -11.39 13.92
CA ASN A 191 9.11 -11.47 15.09
C ASN A 191 9.45 -12.90 15.50
N ASN A 192 8.73 -13.91 15.01
CA ASN A 192 9.04 -15.30 15.29
C ASN A 192 10.44 -15.65 14.75
N VAL A 193 11.31 -16.14 15.64
CA VAL A 193 12.71 -16.40 15.30
C VAL A 193 12.93 -17.54 14.30
N ASN A 194 11.94 -18.42 14.16
CA ASN A 194 12.00 -19.55 13.25
C ASN A 194 11.51 -19.19 11.84
N ASN A 195 10.84 -18.04 11.69
CA ASN A 195 10.32 -17.62 10.40
C ASN A 195 11.35 -16.74 9.68
N PHE A 196 11.63 -17.10 8.43
CA PHE A 196 12.57 -16.41 7.57
C PHE A 196 11.88 -16.02 6.26
N GLU A 197 12.45 -15.02 5.59
CA GLU A 197 12.00 -14.67 4.24
C GLU A 197 12.10 -15.88 3.32
N VAL A 198 11.04 -16.10 2.54
CA VAL A 198 11.01 -17.13 1.53
C VAL A 198 11.68 -16.63 0.25
N PRO A 199 12.39 -17.50 -0.51
CA PRO A 199 12.96 -17.12 -1.80
C PRO A 199 11.89 -16.59 -2.76
N ARG A 200 12.18 -15.48 -3.42
CA ARG A 200 11.28 -14.85 -4.39
C ARG A 200 11.59 -15.33 -5.81
N PRO A 201 10.64 -15.22 -6.75
CA PRO A 201 10.93 -15.45 -8.16
C PRO A 201 12.11 -14.57 -8.63
N GLY A 202 13.18 -15.20 -9.14
CA GLY A 202 14.40 -14.52 -9.60
C GLY A 202 15.51 -14.38 -8.55
N ASP A 203 15.29 -14.79 -7.31
CA ASP A 203 16.34 -14.84 -6.29
C ASP A 203 17.39 -15.94 -6.65
N PRO A 204 18.71 -15.65 -6.56
CA PRO A 204 19.76 -16.64 -6.77
C PRO A 204 19.59 -17.89 -5.89
N ALA A 205 19.93 -19.05 -6.44
CA ALA A 205 19.98 -20.29 -5.67
C ALA A 205 20.98 -20.15 -4.51
N GLY A 206 20.60 -20.61 -3.31
CA GLY A 206 21.48 -20.63 -2.13
C GLY A 206 21.62 -19.30 -1.40
N LEU A 207 20.75 -18.31 -1.64
CA LEU A 207 20.75 -17.08 -0.85
C LEU A 207 20.60 -17.36 0.66
N PRO A 208 21.35 -16.65 1.53
CA PRO A 208 21.27 -16.83 2.96
C PRO A 208 19.87 -16.47 3.46
N ARG A 209 19.38 -17.21 4.47
CA ARG A 209 18.08 -16.94 5.09
C ARG A 209 18.08 -15.53 5.70
N ARG A 210 17.20 -14.67 5.22
CA ARG A 210 17.04 -13.29 5.72
C ARG A 210 15.92 -13.23 6.74
N ARG A 211 16.08 -12.36 7.73
CA ARG A 211 15.08 -12.12 8.76
C ARG A 211 13.95 -11.25 8.19
N MET A 212 12.70 -11.68 8.39
CA MET A 212 11.54 -10.95 7.85
C MET A 212 11.37 -9.54 8.45
N ASN A 213 11.88 -9.31 9.66
CA ASN A 213 11.76 -8.02 10.37
C ASN A 213 12.72 -6.94 9.88
N VAL A 214 13.57 -7.24 8.90
CA VAL A 214 14.47 -6.27 8.30
C VAL A 214 13.71 -5.52 7.21
N LEU A 215 13.59 -4.20 7.33
CA LEU A 215 13.01 -3.36 6.28
C LEU A 215 14.02 -3.13 5.14
N PRO A 216 13.54 -2.88 3.90
CA PRO A 216 14.41 -2.52 2.78
C PRO A 216 15.19 -1.21 3.05
N GLY A 217 16.26 -0.97 2.28
CA GLY A 217 17.17 0.16 2.51
C GLY A 217 16.47 1.52 2.39
N GLU A 218 15.62 1.68 1.38
CA GLU A 218 14.87 2.90 1.13
C GLU A 218 13.92 3.25 2.29
N ALA A 219 13.43 2.26 3.06
CA ALA A 219 12.63 2.49 4.26
C ALA A 219 13.39 3.24 5.37
N GLY A 220 14.73 3.17 5.37
CA GLY A 220 15.60 3.96 6.25
C GLY A 220 15.81 5.41 5.79
N THR A 221 15.15 5.82 4.71
CA THR A 221 15.26 7.16 4.12
C THR A 221 13.86 7.75 3.93
N HIS A 222 13.75 9.01 3.53
CA HIS A 222 12.48 9.61 3.13
C HIS A 222 12.06 9.24 1.69
N ARG A 223 12.71 8.24 1.05
CA ARG A 223 12.55 7.88 -0.36
C ARG A 223 11.78 6.58 -0.61
N TRP A 224 11.29 5.86 0.40
CA TRP A 224 10.67 4.54 0.19
C TRP A 224 9.47 4.56 -0.75
N ASP A 225 8.59 5.56 -0.60
CA ASP A 225 7.45 5.74 -1.51
C ASP A 225 7.88 6.28 -2.87
N GLN A 226 8.86 7.18 -2.90
CA GLN A 226 9.35 7.85 -4.11
C GLN A 226 10.12 6.90 -5.02
N GLY A 227 10.94 6.01 -4.45
CA GLY A 227 11.64 4.96 -5.18
C GLY A 227 10.65 4.01 -5.88
N GLY A 228 9.63 3.56 -5.16
CA GLY A 228 8.56 2.74 -5.74
C GLY A 228 7.80 3.46 -6.85
N ARG A 229 7.54 4.76 -6.69
CA ARG A 229 6.93 5.60 -7.74
C ARG A 229 7.79 5.63 -8.99
N ASP A 230 9.08 5.90 -8.83
CA ASP A 230 10.04 6.02 -9.92
C ASP A 230 10.13 4.69 -10.70
N ARG A 231 10.15 3.55 -9.99
CA ARG A 231 10.08 2.20 -10.57
C ARG A 231 8.77 1.95 -11.34
N VAL A 232 7.62 2.29 -10.76
CA VAL A 232 6.31 2.15 -11.45
C VAL A 232 6.23 3.04 -12.70
N GLN A 233 6.80 4.24 -12.63
CA GLN A 233 6.84 5.15 -13.77
C GLN A 233 7.64 4.57 -14.94
N ALA A 234 8.78 3.92 -14.65
CA ALA A 234 9.67 3.33 -15.65
C ALA A 234 9.07 2.12 -16.41
N ILE A 235 8.04 1.45 -15.87
CA ILE A 235 7.38 0.36 -16.59
C ILE A 235 6.76 0.92 -17.89
N GLU A 236 6.88 0.25 -19.02
CA GLU A 236 6.25 0.74 -20.24
C GLU A 236 4.74 0.44 -20.26
N ARG A 237 3.98 1.22 -21.04
CA ARG A 237 2.58 0.86 -21.31
C ARG A 237 2.59 -0.22 -22.39
N PRO A 238 1.84 -1.31 -22.21
CA PRO A 238 1.74 -2.34 -23.24
C PRO A 238 0.85 -1.93 -24.43
N TRP A 239 0.45 -0.66 -24.54
CA TRP A 239 -0.40 -0.09 -25.58
C TRP A 239 0.01 1.35 -25.91
#